data_AF-A0A1D8RZS1-F1
#
_entry.id   AF-A0A1D8RZS1-F1
#
_cell.length_a   1.000
_cell.length_b   1.000
_cell.length_c   1.000
_cell.angle_alpha   90.00
_cell.angle_beta   90.00
_cell.angle_gamma   90.00
#
_symmetry.space_group_name_H-M   'P 1'
#
loop_
_entity.id
_entity.type
_entity.pdbx_description
1 polymer ?
#
loop_
_entity_poly.entity_id
_entity_poly.type
_entity_poly.pdbx_seq_one_letter_code
_entity_poly.pdbx_strand_id
1 'polypeptide(L)'
;MNLKLTLSKYENFFSIMINLTMVIFIGITIVLFKNLGDFSIGKVLLAFVYCFGGLLVMSIAFILPTDIIRANKDKKMCDDISIEYDDKFLMLEKAQKKALRERYKIWIESESSQEVNDWLNFD
;
A
#
# COMPACT_ATOMS: atom_id res chain seq x y z
N MET A 1 -15.73 -3.84 9.16
CA MET A 1 -14.32 -3.49 8.90
C MET A 1 -14.27 -2.07 8.37
N ASN A 2 -13.60 -1.16 9.08
CA ASN A 2 -13.60 0.27 8.77
C ASN A 2 -12.76 0.54 7.49
N LEU A 3 -13.26 1.30 6.51
CA LEU A 3 -12.60 1.54 5.22
C LEU A 3 -11.16 2.04 5.39
N LYS A 4 -10.95 2.87 6.42
CA LYS A 4 -9.64 3.40 6.81
C LYS A 4 -8.63 2.30 7.14
N LEU A 5 -9.06 1.21 7.79
CA LEU A 5 -8.20 0.09 8.14
C LEU A 5 -7.78 -0.69 6.90
N THR A 6 -8.70 -0.92 5.96
CA THR A 6 -8.39 -1.59 4.69
C THR A 6 -7.41 -0.78 3.85
N LEU A 7 -7.60 0.54 3.77
CA LEU A 7 -6.67 1.44 3.06
C LEU A 7 -5.28 1.46 3.72
N SER A 8 -5.23 1.47 5.05
CA SER A 8 -3.98 1.42 5.83
C SER A 8 -3.24 0.08 5.65
N LYS A 9 -3.99 -1.03 5.57
CA LYS A 9 -3.45 -2.39 5.41
C LYS A 9 -2.89 -2.66 4.01
N TYR A 10 -3.54 -2.15 2.97
CA TYR A 10 -3.16 -2.34 1.56
C TYR A 10 -2.70 -1.01 0.91
N GLU A 11 -2.00 -0.18 1.69
CA GLU A 11 -1.63 1.19 1.30
C GLU A 11 -0.83 1.22 0.00
N ASN A 12 0.11 0.28 -0.20
CA ASN A 12 0.94 0.28 -1.40
C ASN A 12 0.10 -0.06 -2.64
N PHE A 13 -0.78 -1.06 -2.55
CA PHE A 13 -1.70 -1.41 -3.61
C PHE A 13 -2.54 -0.21 -4.04
N PHE A 14 -3.18 0.48 -3.10
CA PHE A 14 -4.01 1.65 -3.42
C PHE A 14 -3.18 2.83 -3.93
N SER A 15 -2.02 3.10 -3.34
CA SER A 15 -1.14 4.19 -3.76
C SER A 15 -0.64 3.98 -5.20
N ILE A 16 -0.17 2.77 -5.52
CA ILE A 16 0.30 2.42 -6.87
C ILE A 16 -0.85 2.46 -7.88
N MET A 17 -2.02 1.91 -7.52
CA MET A 17 -3.22 1.98 -8.36
C MET A 17 -3.59 3.42 -8.69
N ILE A 18 -3.66 4.31 -7.70
CA ILE A 18 -4.03 5.73 -7.92
C ILE A 18 -2.97 6.42 -8.78
N ASN A 19 -1.69 6.29 -8.44
CA ASN A 19 -0.61 6.97 -9.16
C ASN A 19 -0.54 6.53 -10.63
N LEU A 20 -0.62 5.21 -10.90
CA LEU A 20 -0.58 4.71 -12.27
C LEU A 20 -1.85 5.04 -13.04
N THR A 21 -3.02 5.09 -12.38
CA THR A 21 -4.25 5.58 -13.01
C THR A 21 -4.12 7.03 -13.44
N MET A 22 -3.52 7.89 -12.61
CA MET A 22 -3.25 9.29 -12.97
C MET A 22 -2.30 9.40 -14.17
N VAL A 23 -1.26 8.56 -14.23
CA VAL A 23 -0.35 8.50 -15.39
C VAL A 23 -1.11 8.11 -16.66
N ILE A 24 -2.01 7.13 -16.60
CA ILE A 24 -2.87 6.74 -17.74
C ILE A 24 -3.74 7.92 -18.18
N PHE A 25 -4.38 8.62 -17.25
CA PHE A 25 -5.21 9.80 -17.56
C PHE A 25 -4.41 10.91 -18.25
N ILE A 26 -3.22 11.22 -17.73
CA ILE A 26 -2.33 12.25 -18.32
C ILE A 26 -1.88 11.81 -19.72
N GLY A 27 -1.45 10.55 -19.88
CA GLY A 27 -1.01 10.01 -21.16
C GLY A 27 -2.10 10.08 -22.23
N ILE A 28 -3.33 9.67 -21.88
CA ILE A 28 -4.50 9.79 -22.75
C ILE A 28 -4.74 11.26 -23.10
N THR A 29 -4.76 12.16 -22.10
CA THR A 29 -4.98 13.59 -22.32
C THR A 29 -3.98 14.20 -23.29
N ILE A 30 -2.68 13.88 -23.16
CA ILE A 30 -1.63 14.35 -24.07
C ILE A 30 -1.89 13.87 -25.51
N VAL A 31 -2.25 12.60 -25.69
CA VAL A 31 -2.55 12.03 -27.02
C VAL A 31 -3.77 12.71 -27.63
N LEU A 32 -4.79 13.02 -26.83
CA LEU A 32 -5.98 13.74 -27.27
C LEU A 32 -5.64 15.15 -27.78
N PHE A 33 -4.83 15.91 -27.04
CA PHE A 33 -4.43 17.26 -27.46
C PHE A 33 -3.56 17.25 -28.72
N LYS A 34 -2.75 16.20 -28.95
CA LYS A 34 -1.91 16.10 -30.15
C LYS A 34 -2.69 15.72 -31.41
N ASN A 35 -3.79 14.99 -31.28
CA ASN A 35 -4.56 14.43 -32.40
C ASN A 35 -6.00 14.97 -32.47
N LEU A 36 -6.15 16.30 -32.36
CA LEU A 36 -7.45 16.99 -32.37
C LEU A 36 -8.35 16.67 -33.58
N GLY A 37 -7.78 16.19 -34.71
CA GLY A 37 -8.51 15.90 -35.94
C GLY A 37 -9.11 14.49 -36.09
N ASP A 38 -8.67 13.49 -35.31
CA ASP A 38 -9.14 12.08 -35.40
C ASP A 38 -9.73 11.60 -34.06
N PHE A 39 -10.34 12.53 -33.33
CA PHE A 39 -10.89 12.30 -32.00
C PHE A 39 -12.14 11.41 -32.06
N SER A 40 -12.05 10.21 -31.49
CA SER A 40 -13.19 9.32 -31.25
C SER A 40 -13.23 8.93 -29.79
N ILE A 41 -14.29 9.35 -29.08
CA ILE A 41 -14.54 9.01 -27.67
C ILE A 41 -14.49 7.50 -27.45
N GLY A 42 -15.01 6.71 -28.41
CA GLY A 42 -15.01 5.25 -28.33
C GLY A 42 -13.60 4.65 -28.30
N LYS A 43 -12.68 5.13 -29.14
CA LYS A 43 -11.27 4.67 -29.16
C LYS A 43 -10.56 5.00 -27.84
N VAL A 44 -10.85 6.16 -27.26
CA VAL A 44 -10.26 6.64 -26.00
C VAL A 44 -10.73 5.81 -24.82
N LEU A 45 -12.04 5.54 -24.77
CA LEU A 45 -12.65 4.76 -23.71
C LEU A 45 -12.16 3.30 -23.78
N LEU A 46 -12.04 2.75 -24.99
CA LEU A 46 -11.48 1.43 -25.21
C LEU A 46 -10.00 1.35 -24.76
N ALA A 47 -9.17 2.33 -25.13
CA ALA A 47 -7.77 2.40 -24.72
C ALA A 47 -7.63 2.52 -23.19
N PHE A 48 -8.47 3.34 -22.54
CA PHE A 48 -8.52 3.44 -21.08
C PHE A 48 -8.86 2.09 -20.44
N VAL A 49 -9.89 1.40 -20.93
CA VAL A 49 -10.30 0.09 -20.39
C VAL A 49 -9.17 -0.94 -20.53
N TYR A 50 -8.47 -0.99 -21.67
CA TYR A 50 -7.34 -1.90 -21.84
C TYR A 50 -6.17 -1.56 -20.91
N CYS A 51 -5.77 -0.28 -20.83
CA CYS A 51 -4.68 0.15 -19.96
C CYS A 51 -5.01 -0.03 -18.48
N PHE A 52 -6.21 0.36 -18.06
CA PHE A 52 -6.66 0.24 -16.68
C PHE A 52 -6.93 -1.22 -16.29
N GLY A 53 -7.50 -2.02 -17.18
CA GLY A 53 -7.68 -3.46 -16.98
C GLY A 53 -6.35 -4.19 -16.83
N GLY A 54 -5.39 -3.91 -17.71
CA GLY A 54 -4.02 -4.43 -17.59
C GLY A 54 -3.35 -4.01 -16.29
N LEU A 55 -3.50 -2.74 -15.89
CA LEU A 55 -3.01 -2.22 -14.61
C LEU A 55 -3.62 -2.97 -13.42
N LEU A 56 -4.95 -3.17 -13.43
CA LEU A 56 -5.64 -3.91 -12.38
C LEU A 56 -5.10 -5.33 -12.24
N VAL A 57 -4.94 -6.04 -13.36
CA VAL A 57 -4.40 -7.41 -13.37
C VAL A 57 -2.98 -7.43 -12.79
N MET A 58 -2.11 -6.52 -13.22
CA MET A 58 -0.72 -6.46 -12.71
C MET A 58 -0.68 -6.10 -11.22
N SER A 59 -1.48 -5.14 -10.78
CA SER A 59 -1.57 -4.74 -9.37
C SER A 59 -2.11 -5.88 -8.49
N ILE A 60 -3.10 -6.64 -8.95
CA ILE A 60 -3.64 -7.80 -8.23
C ILE A 60 -2.65 -8.96 -8.22
N ALA A 61 -1.92 -9.20 -9.32
CA ALA A 61 -0.99 -10.32 -9.43
C ALA A 61 0.31 -10.10 -8.64
N PHE A 62 0.82 -8.86 -8.59
CA PHE A 62 2.13 -8.57 -8.01
C PHE A 62 2.05 -7.75 -6.72
N ILE A 63 1.26 -6.68 -6.70
CA ILE A 63 1.27 -5.73 -5.58
C ILE A 63 0.41 -6.23 -4.41
N LEU A 64 -0.81 -6.69 -4.68
CA LEU A 64 -1.72 -7.17 -3.64
C LEU A 64 -1.12 -8.33 -2.81
N PRO A 65 -0.45 -9.35 -3.40
CA PRO A 65 0.18 -10.42 -2.62
C PRO A 65 1.32 -9.89 -1.74
N THR A 66 2.09 -8.91 -2.21
CA THR A 66 3.16 -8.31 -1.39
C THR A 66 2.60 -7.60 -0.16
N ASP A 67 1.49 -6.86 -0.31
CA ASP A 67 0.82 -6.23 0.83
C ASP A 67 0.19 -7.25 1.78
N ILE A 68 -0.39 -8.34 1.27
CA ILE A 68 -0.89 -9.45 2.11
C ILE A 68 0.25 -10.06 2.94
N ILE A 69 1.39 -10.38 2.30
CA ILE A 69 2.55 -10.96 2.97
C ILE A 69 3.07 -9.99 4.05
N ARG A 70 3.16 -8.70 3.72
CA ARG A 70 3.58 -7.67 4.67
C ARG A 70 2.61 -7.55 5.84
N ALA A 71 1.31 -7.50 5.57
CA ALA A 71 0.29 -7.43 6.62
C ALA A 71 0.33 -8.64 7.55
N ASN A 72 0.59 -9.84 7.01
CA ASN A 72 0.75 -11.05 7.82
C ASN A 72 2.02 -10.98 8.69
N LYS A 73 3.14 -10.47 8.16
CA LYS A 73 4.37 -10.25 8.94
C LYS A 73 4.16 -9.22 10.06
N ASP A 74 3.49 -8.11 9.74
CA ASP A 74 3.18 -7.07 10.72
C ASP A 74 2.25 -7.57 11.81
N LYS A 75 1.24 -8.38 11.44
CA LYS A 75 0.35 -9.01 12.41
C LYS A 75 1.12 -9.94 13.34
N LYS A 76 1.97 -10.81 12.80
CA LYS A 76 2.83 -11.68 13.61
C LYS A 76 3.73 -10.90 14.56
N MET A 77 4.36 -9.83 14.06
CA MET A 77 5.16 -8.93 14.90
C MET A 77 4.33 -8.36 16.05
N CYS A 78 3.13 -7.86 15.77
CA CYS A 78 2.23 -7.31 16.78
C CYS A 78 1.80 -8.36 17.81
N ASP A 79 1.52 -9.58 17.37
CA ASP A 79 1.20 -10.71 18.24
C ASP A 79 2.39 -11.03 19.17
N ASP A 80 3.62 -11.05 18.65
CA ASP A 80 4.84 -11.33 19.43
C ASP A 80 5.12 -10.27 20.51
N ILE A 81 4.82 -9.00 20.24
CA ILE A 81 5.02 -7.88 21.18
C ILE A 81 3.74 -7.47 21.92
N SER A 82 2.67 -8.27 21.82
CA SER A 82 1.37 -8.04 22.51
C SER A 82 0.72 -6.69 22.22
N ILE A 83 0.77 -6.22 20.96
CA ILE A 83 0.06 -5.01 20.50
C ILE A 83 -1.14 -5.42 19.63
N GLU A 84 -2.28 -4.76 19.83
CA GLU A 84 -3.45 -4.96 18.98
C GLU A 84 -3.20 -4.43 17.57
N TYR A 85 -3.18 -5.33 16.58
CA TYR A 85 -2.86 -4.99 15.19
C TYR A 85 -3.87 -4.00 14.59
N ASP A 86 -5.16 -4.26 14.71
CA ASP A 86 -6.20 -3.46 14.04
C ASP A 86 -6.43 -2.10 14.70
N ASP A 87 -6.44 -2.04 16.03
CA ASP A 87 -6.81 -0.83 16.77
C ASP A 87 -5.60 0.06 17.10
N LYS A 88 -4.41 -0.51 17.32
CA LYS A 88 -3.20 0.26 17.64
C LYS A 88 -2.29 0.36 16.44
N PHE A 89 -1.80 -0.76 15.91
CA PHE A 89 -0.78 -0.72 14.86
C PHE A 89 -1.27 -0.11 13.55
N LEU A 90 -2.46 -0.48 13.05
CA LEU A 90 -3.00 0.05 11.80
C LEU A 90 -3.34 1.55 11.88
N MET A 91 -3.58 2.09 13.08
CA MET A 91 -3.86 3.51 13.30
C MET A 91 -2.59 4.38 13.35
N LEU A 92 -1.42 3.78 13.57
CA LEU A 92 -0.15 4.49 13.56
C LEU A 92 0.16 5.12 12.19
N GLU A 93 0.90 6.22 12.24
CA GLU A 93 1.46 6.85 11.04
C GLU A 93 2.52 5.96 10.37
N LYS A 94 2.79 6.23 9.08
CA LYS A 94 3.76 5.45 8.30
C LYS A 94 5.16 5.46 8.91
N ALA A 95 5.58 6.61 9.44
CA ALA A 95 6.87 6.76 10.12
C ALA A 95 6.94 5.91 11.40
N GLN A 96 5.90 5.95 12.22
CA GLN A 96 5.78 5.16 13.44
C GLN A 96 5.74 3.65 13.16
N LYS A 97 4.98 3.21 12.15
CA LYS A 97 4.97 1.81 11.68
C LYS A 97 6.35 1.35 11.21
N LYS A 98 7.13 2.25 10.59
CA LYS A 98 8.50 1.94 10.16
C LYS A 98 9.43 1.81 11.36
N ALA A 99 9.38 2.77 12.29
CA ALA A 99 10.16 2.76 13.52
C ALA A 99 9.88 1.50 14.34
N LEU A 100 8.61 1.10 14.48
CA LEU A 100 8.26 -0.12 15.22
C LEU A 100 8.85 -1.39 14.59
N ARG A 101 8.79 -1.52 13.26
CA ARG A 101 9.40 -2.65 12.54
C ARG A 101 10.91 -2.69 12.69
N GLU A 102 11.56 -1.53 12.69
CA GLU A 102 13.02 -1.43 12.91
C GLU A 102 13.39 -1.83 14.34
N ARG A 103 12.66 -1.34 15.35
CA ARG A 103 12.84 -1.74 16.75
C ARG A 103 12.65 -3.24 16.95
N TYR A 104 11.59 -3.81 16.37
CA TYR A 104 11.33 -5.25 16.44
C TYR A 104 12.42 -6.09 15.77
N LYS A 105 12.94 -5.63 14.62
CA LYS A 105 14.06 -6.30 13.95
C LYS A 105 15.31 -6.34 14.83
N ILE A 106 15.66 -5.21 15.45
CA ILE A 106 16.80 -5.13 16.38
C ILE A 106 16.58 -6.06 17.58
N TRP A 107 15.37 -6.08 18.13
CA TRP A 107 15.02 -6.96 19.25
C TRP A 107 15.21 -8.44 18.93
N ILE A 108 14.72 -8.92 17.78
CA ILE A 108 14.95 -10.31 17.34
C ILE A 108 16.45 -10.63 17.20
N GLU A 109 17.22 -9.71 16.61
CA GLU A 109 18.66 -9.90 16.37
C GLU A 109 19.50 -9.83 17.65
N SER A 110 18.97 -9.23 18.73
CA SER A 110 19.74 -8.94 19.95
C SER A 110 19.88 -10.11 20.95
N GLU A 111 19.24 -11.26 20.72
CA GLU A 111 19.27 -12.52 21.51
C GLU A 111 19.14 -12.40 23.06
N SER A 112 18.92 -11.19 23.57
CA SER A 112 18.92 -10.87 24.98
C SER A 112 17.60 -10.22 25.35
N SER A 113 16.98 -10.82 26.36
CA SER A 113 15.78 -10.37 27.06
C SER A 113 15.92 -8.91 27.50
N GLN A 114 15.50 -7.97 26.66
CA GLN A 114 15.26 -6.61 27.09
C GLN A 114 13.83 -6.48 27.60
N GLU A 115 13.78 -5.86 28.79
CA GLU A 115 12.64 -5.53 29.63
C GLU A 115 11.46 -4.94 28.84
N VAL A 116 10.27 -4.96 29.46
CA VAL A 116 9.01 -4.41 28.96
C VAL A 116 9.22 -3.05 28.29
N ASN A 117 9.52 -3.08 26.99
CA ASN A 117 9.69 -1.89 26.19
C ASN A 117 8.30 -1.38 25.88
N ASP A 118 8.03 -0.11 26.20
CA ASP A 118 6.85 0.55 25.67
C ASP A 118 7.03 0.75 24.17
N TRP A 119 6.59 -0.25 23.41
CA TRP A 119 6.72 -0.32 21.96
C TRP A 119 6.06 0.86 21.23
N LEU A 120 5.10 1.52 21.87
CA LEU A 120 4.35 2.65 21.29
C LEU A 120 4.89 4.01 21.72
N ASN A 121 5.98 4.06 22.49
CA ASN A 121 6.65 5.31 22.82
C ASN A 121 7.62 5.71 21.69
N PHE A 122 7.25 6.73 20.90
CA PHE A 122 8.02 7.19 19.74
C PHE A 122 8.83 8.47 19.99
N ASP A 123 8.89 8.95 21.24
CA ASP A 123 9.66 10.14 21.64
C ASP A 123 11.18 9.97 21.48
#